data_AF-A0A2W2AS20-F1
#
_entry.id   AF-A0A2W2AS20-F1
#
_cell.length_a   1.000
_cell.length_b   1.000
_cell.length_c   1.000
_cell.angle_alpha   90.00
_cell.angle_beta   90.00
_cell.angle_gamma   90.00
#
_symmetry.space_group_name_H-M   'P 1'
#
loop_
_entity.id
_entity.type
_entity.pdbx_description
1 polymer ?
#
loop_
_entity_poly.entity_id
_entity_poly.type
_entity_poly.pdbx_seq_one_letter_code
_entity_poly.pdbx_strand_id
1 'polypeptide(L)'
;MSIHSCSLGAPILLDEAKAAGVAAAGHPPVATPACDRMRSMGQWNTAWDPFFELDPLWTEQVMAAGAAIYASGVFSAKEMELLSIAFDASYTHMYAPGTRRHIRSALAAGATVEEVFAILKICVAMGAETLNLAIPLLAEAGSDAAG
;
A
#
# COMPACT_ATOMS: atom_id res chain seq x y z
N MET A 1 -0.88 -4.61 2.84
CA MET A 1 0.03 -3.57 3.36
C MET A 1 1.51 -3.91 3.17
N SER A 2 1.94 -5.18 3.23
CA SER A 2 3.34 -5.60 2.98
C SER A 2 3.74 -5.73 1.50
N ILE A 3 2.78 -5.76 0.58
CA ILE A 3 3.07 -6.03 -0.84
C ILE A 3 3.90 -4.92 -1.52
N HIS A 4 3.93 -3.71 -0.95
CA HIS A 4 4.71 -2.58 -1.51
C HIS A 4 6.22 -2.78 -1.37
N SER A 5 6.66 -3.61 -0.41
CA SER A 5 8.06 -4.06 -0.37
C SER A 5 8.41 -4.82 -1.65
N CYS A 6 7.50 -5.63 -2.17
CA CYS A 6 7.68 -6.32 -3.45
C CYS A 6 7.49 -5.37 -4.63
N SER A 7 6.50 -4.47 -4.61
CA SER A 7 6.33 -3.47 -5.68
C SER A 7 7.58 -2.60 -5.89
N LEU A 8 8.31 -2.30 -4.81
CA LEU A 8 9.58 -1.58 -4.86
C LEU A 8 10.76 -2.50 -5.17
N GLY A 9 10.89 -3.60 -4.43
CA GLY A 9 12.09 -4.43 -4.41
C GLY A 9 12.18 -5.43 -5.56
N ALA A 10 11.08 -5.96 -6.06
CA ALA A 10 11.08 -6.93 -7.16
C ALA A 10 11.65 -6.38 -8.48
N PRO A 11 11.27 -5.18 -8.96
CA PRO A 11 11.91 -4.63 -10.16
C PRO A 11 13.42 -4.40 -9.94
N ILE A 12 13.83 -3.88 -8.78
CA ILE A 12 15.25 -3.72 -8.43
C ILE A 12 15.98 -5.06 -8.45
N LEU A 13 15.40 -6.09 -7.85
CA LEU A 13 15.98 -7.44 -7.84
C LEU A 13 16.16 -7.98 -9.25
N LEU A 14 15.15 -7.85 -10.12
CA LEU A 14 15.23 -8.31 -11.51
C LEU A 14 16.30 -7.54 -12.31
N ASP A 15 16.40 -6.22 -12.12
CA ASP A 15 17.40 -5.38 -12.78
C ASP A 15 18.82 -5.77 -12.36
N GLU A 16 19.07 -5.93 -11.06
CA GLU A 16 20.38 -6.33 -10.53
C GLU A 16 20.74 -7.77 -10.90
N ALA A 17 19.79 -8.70 -10.87
CA ALA A 17 20.00 -10.09 -11.30
C ALA A 17 20.40 -10.16 -12.78
N LYS A 18 19.70 -9.40 -13.63
CA LYS A 18 20.03 -9.27 -15.05
C LYS A 18 21.42 -8.69 -15.26
N ALA A 19 21.77 -7.62 -14.54
CA ALA A 19 23.11 -7.01 -14.63
C ALA A 19 24.23 -7.98 -14.20
N ALA A 20 23.96 -8.83 -13.21
CA ALA A 20 24.89 -9.84 -12.72
C ALA A 20 24.92 -11.12 -13.57
N GLY A 21 24.06 -11.26 -14.58
CA GLY A 21 23.92 -12.50 -15.36
C GLY A 21 23.33 -13.67 -14.56
N VAL A 22 22.64 -13.38 -13.46
CA VAL A 22 21.97 -14.37 -12.61
C VAL A 22 20.52 -14.50 -13.09
N ALA A 23 20.13 -15.70 -13.52
CA ALA A 23 18.76 -15.97 -13.92
C ALA A 23 17.86 -16.14 -12.68
N ALA A 24 16.68 -15.51 -12.69
CA ALA A 24 15.62 -15.86 -11.76
C ALA A 24 15.16 -17.30 -12.01
N ALA A 25 14.83 -18.03 -10.93
CA ALA A 25 14.26 -19.36 -11.06
C ALA A 25 12.88 -19.26 -11.75
N GLY A 26 12.70 -20.03 -12.83
CA GLY A 26 11.41 -20.11 -13.50
C GLY A 26 10.37 -20.84 -12.63
N HIS A 27 9.16 -20.30 -12.58
CA HIS A 27 8.03 -20.95 -11.92
C HIS A 27 7.18 -21.70 -12.95
N PRO A 28 6.70 -22.91 -12.65
CA PRO A 28 5.76 -23.60 -13.53
C PRO A 28 4.47 -22.79 -13.66
N PRO A 29 3.72 -22.92 -14.78
CA PRO A 29 2.41 -22.30 -14.90
C PRO A 29 1.48 -22.75 -13.77
N VAL A 30 0.87 -21.79 -13.06
CA VAL A 30 -0.12 -22.03 -12.01
C VAL A 30 -1.39 -21.23 -12.31
N ALA A 31 -2.53 -21.68 -11.79
CA ALA A 31 -3.77 -20.93 -11.89
C ALA A 31 -3.75 -19.72 -10.94
N THR A 32 -4.12 -18.54 -11.44
CA THR A 32 -4.12 -17.29 -10.67
C THR A 32 -5.46 -16.55 -10.73
N PRO A 33 -6.57 -17.17 -10.30
CA PRO A 33 -7.92 -16.61 -10.49
C PRO A 33 -8.16 -15.26 -9.81
N ALA A 34 -7.54 -14.96 -8.67
CA ALA A 34 -7.64 -13.64 -8.04
C ALA A 34 -6.88 -12.58 -8.84
N CYS A 35 -5.65 -12.86 -9.27
CA CYS A 35 -4.90 -11.96 -10.15
C CYS A 35 -5.64 -11.71 -11.46
N ASP A 36 -6.18 -12.76 -12.08
CA ASP A 36 -6.91 -12.68 -13.35
C ASP A 36 -8.18 -11.83 -13.20
N ARG A 37 -8.91 -11.98 -12.10
CA ARG A 37 -10.07 -11.14 -11.78
C ARG A 37 -9.67 -9.68 -11.59
N MET A 38 -8.57 -9.39 -10.91
CA MET A 38 -8.09 -8.02 -10.74
C MET A 38 -7.72 -7.39 -12.09
N ARG A 39 -7.07 -8.16 -12.98
CA ARG A 39 -6.78 -7.72 -14.36
C ARG A 39 -8.06 -7.44 -15.14
N SER A 40 -9.05 -8.34 -15.09
CA SER A 40 -10.31 -8.15 -15.82
C SER A 40 -11.12 -6.95 -15.32
N MET A 41 -10.99 -6.58 -14.05
CA MET A 41 -11.63 -5.40 -13.47
C MET A 41 -10.83 -4.10 -13.70
N GLY A 42 -9.67 -4.16 -14.37
CA GLY A 42 -8.79 -3.00 -14.56
C GLY A 42 -8.13 -2.50 -13.27
N GLN A 43 -8.12 -3.33 -12.22
CA GLN A 43 -7.56 -3.00 -10.90
C GLN A 43 -6.14 -3.51 -10.71
N TRP A 44 -5.59 -4.18 -11.72
CA TRP A 44 -4.19 -4.61 -11.73
C TRP A 44 -3.24 -3.42 -11.83
N ASN A 45 -2.23 -3.37 -10.96
CA ASN A 45 -1.16 -2.39 -11.01
C ASN A 45 0.06 -3.02 -11.67
N THR A 46 0.63 -2.37 -12.70
CA THR A 46 1.84 -2.86 -13.38
C THR A 46 3.05 -2.95 -12.45
N ALA A 47 3.06 -2.22 -11.33
CA ALA A 47 4.06 -2.40 -10.27
C ALA A 47 4.04 -3.80 -9.64
N TRP A 48 3.03 -4.62 -9.95
CA TRP A 48 2.91 -5.99 -9.49
C TRP A 48 3.45 -7.03 -10.47
N ASP A 49 3.71 -6.65 -11.72
CA ASP A 49 4.25 -7.56 -12.73
C ASP A 49 5.60 -8.17 -12.31
N PRO A 50 6.57 -7.41 -11.74
CA PRO A 50 7.87 -7.98 -11.36
C PRO A 50 7.78 -9.10 -10.32
N PHE A 51 6.96 -8.94 -9.28
CA PHE A 51 6.83 -10.00 -8.28
C PHE A 51 5.87 -11.11 -8.71
N PHE A 52 4.95 -10.84 -9.64
CA PHE A 52 4.19 -11.89 -10.32
C PHE A 52 5.08 -12.76 -11.19
N GLU A 53 6.04 -12.18 -11.91
CA GLU A 53 7.07 -12.92 -12.67
C GLU A 53 7.95 -13.76 -11.75
N LEU A 54 8.36 -13.19 -10.62
CA LEU A 54 9.21 -13.87 -9.64
C LEU A 54 8.51 -15.01 -8.90
N ASP A 55 7.22 -14.90 -8.56
CA ASP A 55 6.44 -15.98 -7.93
C ASP A 55 4.92 -15.78 -8.16
N PRO A 56 4.36 -16.40 -9.21
CA PRO A 56 2.94 -16.24 -9.54
C PRO A 56 2.01 -16.83 -8.46
N LEU A 57 2.41 -17.93 -7.80
CA LEU A 57 1.57 -18.62 -6.83
C LEU A 57 1.48 -17.81 -5.53
N TRP A 58 2.61 -17.31 -5.04
CA TRP A 58 2.63 -16.44 -3.88
C TRP A 58 1.85 -15.15 -4.16
N THR A 59 2.03 -14.57 -5.35
CA THR A 59 1.29 -13.36 -5.75
C THR A 59 -0.22 -13.60 -5.73
N GLU A 60 -0.69 -14.71 -6.30
CA GLU A 60 -2.10 -15.11 -6.25
C GLU A 60 -2.61 -15.22 -4.82
N GLN A 61 -1.87 -15.86 -3.92
CA GLN A 61 -2.27 -16.02 -2.51
C GLN A 61 -2.41 -14.67 -1.80
N VAL A 62 -1.48 -13.74 -2.03
CA VAL A 62 -1.53 -12.38 -1.46
C VAL A 62 -2.74 -11.61 -2.01
N MET A 63 -2.99 -11.68 -3.32
CA MET A 63 -4.12 -10.99 -3.94
C MET A 63 -5.46 -11.58 -3.49
N ALA A 64 -5.57 -12.90 -3.40
CA ALA A 64 -6.77 -13.58 -2.91
C ALA A 64 -7.11 -13.17 -1.47
N ALA A 65 -6.11 -13.05 -0.60
CA ALA A 65 -6.30 -12.60 0.77
C ALA A 65 -6.84 -11.14 0.84
N GLY A 66 -6.36 -10.26 -0.04
CA GLY A 66 -6.84 -8.87 -0.10
C GLY A 66 -8.21 -8.70 -0.78
N ALA A 67 -8.52 -9.54 -1.76
CA ALA A 67 -9.74 -9.43 -2.58
C ALA A 67 -11.03 -9.56 -1.75
N ALA A 68 -11.01 -10.33 -0.66
CA ALA A 68 -12.15 -10.50 0.23
C ALA A 68 -12.64 -9.18 0.85
N ILE A 69 -11.73 -8.23 1.12
CA ILE A 69 -12.08 -6.93 1.71
C ILE A 69 -12.91 -6.12 0.72
N TYR A 70 -12.45 -6.02 -0.53
CA TYR A 70 -13.17 -5.32 -1.59
C TYR A 70 -14.50 -6.00 -1.95
N ALA A 71 -14.56 -7.34 -1.90
CA ALA A 71 -15.77 -8.11 -2.18
C ALA A 71 -16.81 -8.09 -1.05
N SER A 72 -16.43 -7.66 0.16
CA SER A 72 -17.30 -7.70 1.34
C SER A 72 -18.51 -6.76 1.25
N GLY A 73 -18.42 -5.69 0.43
CA GLY A 73 -19.46 -4.67 0.30
C GLY A 73 -19.68 -3.80 1.53
N VAL A 74 -18.82 -3.92 2.56
CA VAL A 74 -18.92 -3.13 3.81
C VAL A 74 -18.68 -1.65 3.54
N PHE A 75 -17.79 -1.33 2.61
CA PHE A 75 -17.47 0.03 2.19
C PHE A 75 -17.89 0.24 0.72
N SER A 76 -18.34 1.45 0.41
CA SER A 76 -18.48 1.88 -0.98
C SER A 76 -17.11 1.94 -1.68
N ALA A 77 -17.11 1.93 -3.01
CA ALA A 77 -15.89 2.08 -3.79
C ALA A 77 -15.14 3.38 -3.43
N LYS A 78 -15.87 4.49 -3.22
CA LYS A 78 -15.28 5.76 -2.79
C LYS A 78 -14.56 5.63 -1.44
N GLU A 79 -15.22 5.03 -0.45
CA GLU A 79 -14.64 4.85 0.89
C GLU A 79 -13.41 3.94 0.87
N MET A 80 -13.45 2.84 0.12
CA MET A 80 -12.30 1.94 -0.07
C MET A 80 -11.08 2.69 -0.63
N GLU A 81 -11.30 3.55 -1.61
CA GLU A 81 -10.22 4.33 -2.21
C GLU A 81 -9.71 5.42 -1.26
N LEU A 82 -10.58 6.12 -0.53
CA LEU A 82 -10.17 7.11 0.48
C LEU A 82 -9.36 6.47 1.62
N LEU A 83 -9.75 5.28 2.09
CA LEU A 83 -8.98 4.50 3.07
C LEU A 83 -7.62 4.07 2.51
N SER A 84 -7.59 3.66 1.24
CA SER A 84 -6.33 3.28 0.58
C SER A 84 -5.39 4.47 0.37
N ILE A 85 -5.92 5.68 0.12
CA ILE A 85 -5.14 6.92 0.11
C ILE A 85 -4.56 7.19 1.49
N ALA A 86 -5.36 7.09 2.56
CA ALA A 86 -4.89 7.32 3.93
C ALA A 86 -3.72 6.40 4.31
N PHE A 87 -3.82 5.13 3.90
CA PHE A 87 -2.77 4.15 4.08
C PHE A 87 -1.49 4.54 3.33
N ASP A 88 -1.57 4.75 2.01
CA ASP A 88 -0.39 5.01 1.18
C ASP A 88 0.26 6.37 1.44
N ALA A 89 -0.54 7.39 1.79
CA ALA A 89 -0.05 8.74 2.06
C ALA A 89 0.42 8.95 3.50
N SER A 90 0.25 7.97 4.40
CA SER A 90 0.74 8.05 5.78
C SER A 90 2.22 8.40 5.82
N TYR A 91 2.64 9.26 6.76
CA TYR A 91 4.06 9.68 6.90
C TYR A 91 5.00 8.52 7.22
N THR A 92 4.48 7.43 7.78
CA THR A 92 5.22 6.19 8.07
C THR A 92 5.40 5.28 6.85
N HIS A 93 4.79 5.62 5.70
CA HIS A 93 4.77 4.76 4.52
C HIS A 93 5.09 5.53 3.23
N MET A 94 4.39 6.63 2.97
CA MET A 94 4.63 7.57 1.85
C MET A 94 4.82 6.90 0.47
N TYR A 95 3.98 5.92 0.15
CA TYR A 95 4.07 5.15 -1.10
C TYR A 95 3.37 5.88 -2.27
N ALA A 96 4.10 6.80 -2.89
CA ALA A 96 3.59 7.67 -3.95
C ALA A 96 2.90 6.97 -5.13
N PRO A 97 3.36 5.82 -5.66
CA PRO A 97 2.69 5.14 -6.76
C PRO A 97 1.27 4.71 -6.40
N GLY A 98 1.08 4.15 -5.19
CA GLY A 98 -0.21 3.73 -4.68
C GLY A 98 -1.11 4.93 -4.38
N THR A 99 -0.59 5.97 -3.72
CA THR A 99 -1.32 7.22 -3.48
C THR A 99 -1.88 7.80 -4.78
N ARG A 100 -1.07 7.88 -5.83
CA ARG A 100 -1.50 8.40 -7.14
C ARG A 100 -2.62 7.56 -7.75
N ARG A 101 -2.51 6.24 -7.69
CA ARG A 101 -3.51 5.31 -8.22
C ARG A 101 -4.83 5.46 -7.47
N HIS A 102 -4.79 5.46 -6.15
CA HIS A 102 -5.98 5.54 -5.31
C HIS A 102 -6.67 6.91 -5.39
N ILE A 103 -5.92 8.01 -5.52
CA ILE A 103 -6.52 9.33 -5.79
C ILE A 103 -7.30 9.30 -7.11
N ARG A 104 -6.72 8.72 -8.18
CA ARG A 104 -7.42 8.60 -9.48
C ARG A 104 -8.72 7.79 -9.35
N SER A 105 -8.65 6.64 -8.68
CA SER A 105 -9.81 5.76 -8.47
C SER A 105 -10.88 6.41 -7.58
N ALA A 106 -10.49 7.10 -6.51
CA ALA A 106 -11.41 7.84 -5.64
C ALA A 106 -12.19 8.91 -6.42
N LEU A 107 -11.48 9.70 -7.24
CA LEU A 107 -12.10 10.73 -8.08
C LEU A 107 -13.06 10.09 -9.11
N ALA A 108 -12.67 8.96 -9.72
CA ALA A 108 -13.54 8.22 -10.63
C ALA A 108 -14.79 7.64 -9.92
N ALA A 109 -14.69 7.32 -8.63
CA ALA A 109 -15.78 6.89 -7.77
C ALA A 109 -16.61 8.06 -7.19
N GLY A 110 -16.34 9.31 -7.60
CA GLY A 110 -17.10 10.49 -7.21
C GLY A 110 -16.59 11.20 -5.94
N ALA A 111 -15.36 10.93 -5.49
CA ALA A 111 -14.75 11.72 -4.44
C ALA A 111 -14.47 13.15 -4.91
N THR A 112 -14.62 14.12 -4.00
CA THR A 112 -14.21 15.50 -4.29
C THR A 112 -12.74 15.73 -3.93
N VAL A 113 -12.17 16.81 -4.46
CA VAL A 113 -10.80 17.23 -4.11
C VAL A 113 -10.72 17.56 -2.62
N GLU A 114 -11.78 18.14 -2.04
CA GLU A 114 -11.89 18.47 -0.62
C GLU A 114 -11.88 17.21 0.26
N GLU A 115 -12.59 16.15 -0.13
CA GLU A 115 -12.57 14.87 0.56
C GLU A 115 -11.16 14.24 0.54
N VAL A 116 -10.51 14.21 -0.64
CA VAL A 116 -9.14 13.69 -0.76
C VAL A 116 -8.16 14.52 0.08
N PHE A 117 -8.25 15.85 0.03
CA PHE A 117 -7.38 16.73 0.81
C PHE A 117 -7.66 16.63 2.31
N ALA A 118 -8.90 16.33 2.73
CA ALA A 118 -9.22 16.01 4.11
C ALA A 118 -8.46 14.77 4.60
N ILE A 119 -8.39 13.71 3.80
CA ILE A 119 -7.58 12.53 4.11
C ILE A 119 -6.09 12.89 4.28
N LEU A 120 -5.54 13.69 3.36
CA LEU A 120 -4.13 14.11 3.47
C LEU A 120 -3.85 14.95 4.73
N LYS A 121 -4.78 15.82 5.14
CA LYS A 121 -4.68 16.56 6.41
C LYS A 121 -4.69 15.63 7.62
N ILE A 122 -5.48 14.55 7.58
CA ILE A 122 -5.46 13.52 8.64
C ILE A 122 -4.08 12.87 8.70
N CYS A 123 -3.46 12.53 7.57
CA CYS A 123 -2.10 11.97 7.54
C CYS A 123 -1.05 12.90 8.17
N VAL A 124 -1.19 14.22 7.99
CA VAL A 124 -0.33 15.21 8.66
C VAL A 124 -0.59 15.24 10.17
N ALA A 125 -1.85 15.20 10.60
CA ALA A 125 -2.21 15.23 12.01
C ALA A 125 -1.67 14.02 12.78
N MET A 126 -1.58 12.84 12.15
CA MET A 126 -0.96 11.66 12.76
C MET A 126 0.51 11.90 13.17
N GLY A 127 1.24 12.80 12.48
CA GLY A 127 2.60 13.17 12.88
C GLY A 127 2.67 13.93 14.20
N ALA A 128 1.60 14.63 14.60
CA ALA A 128 1.53 15.31 15.89
C ALA A 128 1.31 14.34 17.06
N GLU A 129 0.92 13.09 16.81
CA GLU A 129 0.71 12.07 17.85
C GLU A 129 1.98 11.77 18.66
N THR A 130 3.16 11.93 18.04
CA THR A 130 4.44 11.84 18.75
C THR A 130 4.53 12.85 19.90
N LEU A 131 3.96 14.05 19.76
CA LEU A 131 3.96 15.06 20.82
C LEU A 131 3.05 14.66 21.99
N ASN A 132 1.92 14.03 21.70
CA ASN A 132 1.00 13.53 22.73
C ASN A 132 1.67 12.47 23.61
N LEU A 133 2.59 11.67 23.05
CA LEU A 133 3.38 10.70 23.81
C LEU A 133 4.58 11.36 24.51
N ALA A 134 5.29 12.26 23.83
CA ALA A 134 6.55 12.82 24.32
C ALA A 134 6.37 13.86 25.43
N ILE A 135 5.31 14.68 25.40
CA ILE A 135 5.09 15.75 26.38
C ILE A 135 4.91 15.20 27.81
N PRO A 136 4.06 14.19 28.07
CA PRO A 136 3.94 13.58 29.40
C PRO A 136 5.26 12.98 29.92
N LEU A 137 5.98 12.24 29.06
CA LEU A 137 7.27 11.63 29.41
C LEU A 137 8.32 12.68 29.79
N LEU A 138 8.35 13.81 29.08
CA LEU A 138 9.26 14.91 29.41
C LEU A 138 8.90 15.56 30.75
N ALA A 139 7.62 15.68 31.07
CA ALA A 139 7.16 16.21 32.35
C ALA A 139 7.55 15.27 33.52
N GLU A 140 7.38 13.96 33.35
CA GLU A 140 7.79 12.94 34.34
C GLU A 140 9.32 12.96 34.58
N ALA A 141 10.13 12.97 33.52
CA ALA A 141 11.58 13.04 33.63
C ALA A 141 12.07 14.32 34.33
N GLY A 142 11.38 15.44 34.11
CA GLY A 142 11.68 16.72 34.76
C GLY A 142 11.34 16.74 36.26
N SER A 143 10.28 16.04 36.68
CA SER A 143 9.96 15.91 38.11
C SER A 143 10.93 15.01 38.86
N ASP A 144 11.43 13.95 38.24
CA ASP A 144 12.37 13.01 38.87
C ASP A 144 13.78 13.62 39.03
N ALA A 145 14.17 14.55 38.17
CA ALA A 145 15.45 15.25 38.26
C ALA A 145 15.49 16.34 39.36
N ALA A 146 14.34 16.68 39.95
CA ALA A 146 14.19 17.74 40.95
C ALA A 146 14.06 17.23 42.40
N GLY A 147 14.10 15.91 42.62
CA GLY A 147 14.06 15.25 43.95
C GLY A 147 15.37 14.56 44.28
#